data_AF-A0A099RL85-F1
#
_entry.id   AF-A0A099RL85-F1
#
_cell.length_a   1.000
_cell.length_b   1.000
_cell.length_c   1.000
_cell.angle_alpha   90.00
_cell.angle_beta   90.00
_cell.angle_gamma   90.00
#
_symmetry.space_group_name_H-M   'P 1'
#
loop_
_entity.id
_entity.type
_entity.pdbx_description
1 polymer ?
#
loop_
_entity_poly.entity_id
_entity_poly.type
_entity_poly.pdbx_seq_one_letter_code
_entity_poly.pdbx_strand_id
1 'polypeptide(L)' 'MIYIKTHLLVLIIVIPILIIQGFWMFKDAKKRGEKYYWLWGIFGLLNTPGNLIIYLIITRIIFDKFKS' A
#
# COMPACT_ATOMS: atom_id res chain seq x y z
N MET A 1 -20.73 25.75 -2.85
CA MET A 1 -21.40 24.57 -2.24
C MET A 1 -21.10 23.25 -2.96
N ILE A 2 -21.04 23.21 -4.30
CA ILE A 2 -20.78 21.98 -5.08
C ILE A 2 -19.36 21.42 -4.85
N TYR A 3 -18.33 22.26 -4.84
CA TYR A 3 -16.92 21.83 -4.68
C TYR A 3 -16.65 21.07 -3.36
N ILE A 4 -17.11 21.60 -2.22
CA ILE A 4 -16.99 20.93 -0.91
C ILE A 4 -17.58 19.52 -0.93
N LYS A 5 -18.74 19.34 -1.60
CA LYS A 5 -19.43 18.04 -1.66
C LYS A 5 -18.62 17.01 -2.46
N THR A 6 -17.96 17.44 -3.53
CA THR A 6 -17.09 16.59 -4.35
C THR A 6 -15.85 16.15 -3.57
N HIS A 7 -15.18 17.06 -2.85
CA HIS A 7 -13.99 16.71 -2.06
C HIS A 7 -14.28 15.71 -0.94
N LEU A 8 -15.43 15.83 -0.28
CA LEU A 8 -15.85 14.90 0.77
C LEU A 8 -16.11 13.48 0.22
N LEU A 9 -16.75 13.38 -0.95
CA LEU A 9 -16.97 12.09 -1.62
C LEU A 9 -15.64 11.42 -1.98
N VAL A 10 -14.67 12.19 -2.50
CA VAL A 10 -13.34 11.66 -2.83
C VAL A 10 -12.65 11.12 -1.57
N LEU A 11 -12.68 11.85 -0.45
CA LEU A 11 -12.09 11.41 0.82
C LEU A 11 -12.71 10.12 1.35
N ILE A 12 -14.03 10.01 1.31
CA ILE A 12 -14.77 8.81 1.77
C ILE A 12 -14.39 7.57 0.96
N ILE A 13 -13.99 7.73 -0.30
CA ILE A 13 -13.57 6.61 -1.16
C ILE A 13 -12.06 6.34 -1.00
N VAL A 14 -11.23 7.39 -0.95
CA VAL A 14 -9.76 7.24 -0.88
C VAL A 14 -9.30 6.63 0.44
N ILE A 15 -9.90 7.01 1.56
CA ILE A 15 -9.55 6.48 2.89
C ILE A 15 -9.68 4.94 2.96
N PRO A 16 -10.83 4.32 2.64
CA PRO A 16 -10.94 2.87 2.69
C PRO A 16 -10.06 2.19 1.66
N ILE A 17 -9.83 2.79 0.47
CA ILE A 17 -8.87 2.26 -0.52
C ILE A 17 -7.46 2.19 0.06
N LEU A 18 -6.99 3.27 0.71
CA LEU A 18 -5.68 3.30 1.36
C LEU A 18 -5.59 2.23 2.44
N ILE A 19 -6.60 2.11 3.29
CA ILE A 19 -6.64 1.11 4.37
C ILE A 19 -6.58 -0.31 3.79
N ILE A 20 -7.40 -0.61 2.77
CA ILE A 20 -7.40 -1.91 2.09
C ILE A 20 -6.03 -2.19 1.45
N GLN A 21 -5.44 -1.20 0.78
CA GLN A 21 -4.11 -1.31 0.17
C GLN A 21 -3.02 -1.60 1.22
N GLY A 22 -2.95 -0.81 2.30
CA GLY A 22 -1.98 -1.01 3.36
C GLY A 22 -2.16 -2.35 4.07
N PHE A 23 -3.40 -2.76 4.33
CA PHE A 23 -3.69 -4.07 4.93
C PHE A 23 -3.31 -5.23 4.02
N TRP A 24 -3.54 -5.09 2.71
CA TRP A 24 -3.12 -6.07 1.72
C TRP A 24 -1.60 -6.19 1.64
N MET A 25 -0.88 -5.07 1.58
CA MET A 25 0.60 -5.03 1.59
C MET A 25 1.18 -5.65 2.86
N PHE A 26 0.61 -5.36 4.03
CA PHE A 26 0.99 -5.98 5.29
C PHE A 26 0.84 -7.50 5.25
N LYS A 27 -0.30 -7.99 4.77
CA LYS A 27 -0.60 -9.43 4.69
C LYS A 27 0.30 -10.13 3.66
N ASP A 28 0.56 -9.49 2.53
CA ASP A 28 1.44 -10.03 1.49
C ASP A 28 2.90 -10.11 1.96
N ALA A 29 3.44 -9.03 2.53
CA ALA A 29 4.80 -9.01 3.08
C ALA A 29 4.99 -10.02 4.22
N LYS A 30 3.96 -10.19 5.08
CA LYS A 30 3.95 -11.21 6.13
C LYS A 30 4.01 -12.63 5.55
N LYS A 31 3.27 -12.90 4.46
CA LYS A 31 3.31 -14.21 3.78
C LYS A 31 4.66 -14.49 3.12
N ARG A 32 5.35 -13.46 2.62
CA ARG A 32 6.69 -13.58 2.02
C ARG A 32 7.81 -13.80 3.06
N GLY A 33 7.51 -13.62 4.34
CA GLY A 33 8.46 -13.77 5.44
C GLY A 33 9.40 -12.57 5.58
N GLU A 34 8.99 -11.40 5.10
CA GLU A 34 9.81 -10.19 5.18
C GLU A 34 9.92 -9.70 6.62
N LYS A 35 11.14 -9.51 7.13
CA LYS A 35 11.41 -9.14 8.53
C LYS A 35 10.67 -7.86 8.97
N TYR A 36 10.44 -6.94 8.05
CA TYR A 36 9.80 -5.65 8.30
C TYR A 36 8.42 -5.51 7.61
N TYR A 37 7.63 -6.57 7.58
CA TYR A 37 6.29 -6.61 6.97
C TYR A 37 5.34 -5.46 7.42
N TRP A 38 5.43 -5.03 8.67
CA TRP A 38 4.69 -3.89 9.23
C TRP A 38 5.03 -2.54 8.58
N LEU A 39 6.29 -2.32 8.17
CA LEU A 39 6.70 -1.10 7.48
C LEU A 39 6.02 -1.00 6.12
N TRP A 40 5.85 -2.10 5.41
CA TRP A 40 5.13 -2.11 4.14
C TRP A 40 3.65 -1.79 4.30
N GLY A 41 3.02 -2.23 5.39
CA GLY A 41 1.65 -1.83 5.72
C GLY A 41 1.51 -0.31 5.87
N ILE A 42 2.39 0.32 6.67
CA ILE A 42 2.41 1.78 6.89
C ILE A 42 2.77 2.53 5.59
N PHE A 43 3.76 2.02 4.84
CA PHE A 43 4.17 2.60 3.58
C PHE A 43 3.02 2.59 2.56
N GLY A 44 2.20 1.54 2.55
CA GLY A 44 1.02 1.43 1.71
C GLY A 44 -0.08 2.47 2.03
N LEU A 45 -0.10 3.05 3.23
CA LEU A 45 -1.08 4.06 3.65
C LEU A 45 -0.70 5.49 3.25
N LEU A 46 0.55 5.74 2.89
CA LEU A 46 1.03 7.10 2.59
C LEU A 46 0.52 7.62 1.24
N ASN A 47 0.48 6.76 0.22
CA ASN A 47 0.06 7.15 -1.12
C ASN A 47 -0.43 5.95 -1.95
N THR A 48 -1.47 6.19 -2.75
CA THR A 48 -1.99 5.25 -3.75
C THR A 48 -1.97 5.96 -5.12
N PRO A 49 -1.54 5.31 -6.21
CA PRO A 49 -0.99 3.95 -6.34
C PRO A 49 0.55 3.88 -6.26
N GLY A 50 1.25 5.01 -6.10
CA GLY A 50 2.72 5.07 -6.18
C GLY A 50 3.44 4.12 -5.21
N ASN A 51 3.02 4.09 -3.95
CA ASN A 51 3.68 3.25 -2.95
C ASN A 51 3.43 1.75 -3.16
N LEU A 52 2.28 1.40 -3.76
CA LEU A 52 1.99 0.02 -4.18
C LEU A 52 2.94 -0.42 -5.29
N ILE A 53 3.21 0.45 -6.27
CA ILE A 53 4.16 0.15 -7.37
C ILE A 53 5.56 -0.06 -6.81
N ILE A 54 6.02 0.83 -5.92
CA ILE A 54 7.33 0.71 -5.26
C ILE A 54 7.43 -0.60 -4.48
N TYR A 55 6.38 -0.96 -3.73
CA TYR A 55 6.32 -2.25 -3.02
C TYR A 55 6.47 -3.43 -3.97
N LEU A 56 5.73 -3.46 -5.07
CA LEU A 56 5.78 -4.57 -6.03
C LEU A 56 7.16 -4.70 -6.68
N ILE A 57 7.81 -3.58 -7.02
CA ILE A 57 9.16 -3.57 -7.59
C ILE A 57 10.16 -4.15 -6.57
N ILE A 58 10.16 -3.64 -5.34
CA ILE A 58 11.13 -4.06 -4.32
C ILE A 58 10.91 -5.53 -3.93
N THR A 59 9.66 -5.92 -3.66
CA THR A 59 9.36 -7.28 -3.20
C THR A 59 9.46 -8.34 -4.28
N ARG A 60 9.07 -8.04 -5.54
CA ARG A 60 9.06 -9.03 -6.63
C ARG A 60 10.32 -9.04 -7.49
N ILE A 61 11.01 -7.90 -7.63
CA ILE A 61 12.18 -7.81 -8.52
C ILE A 61 13.47 -7.90 -7.72
N ILE A 62 13.54 -7.25 -6.56
CA ILE A 62 14.76 -7.18 -5.75
C ILE A 62 14.81 -8.38 -4.79
N PHE A 63 13.84 -8.52 -3.88
CA PHE A 63 13.92 -9.55 -2.84
C PHE A 63 13.88 -10.99 -3.38
N ASP A 64 13.10 -11.26 -4.43
CA ASP A 64 13.09 -12.59 -5.07
C ASP A 64 14.45 -12.92 -5.74
N LYS A 65 15.23 -11.92 -6.16
CA LYS A 65 16.58 -12.12 -6.73
C LYS A 65 17.64 -12.42 -5.65
N PHE A 66 17.49 -11.88 -4.44
CA PHE A 66 18.44 -12.07 -3.33
C PHE A 66 18.13 -13.29 -2.45
N LYS A 67 17.05 -14.02 -2.72
CA LYS A 67 16.67 -15.24 -1.99
C LYS A 67 17.23 -16.53 -2.62
N SER A 68 18.05 -16.41 -3.67
CA SER A 68 18.85 -17.49 -4.28
C SER A 68 20.20 -17.63 -3.61
#